data_AF-A0A6L5X7Q0-F1
#
_entry.id   AF-A0A6L5X7Q0-F1
#
_cell.length_a   1.000
_cell.length_b   1.000
_cell.length_c   1.000
_cell.angle_alpha   90.00
_cell.angle_beta   90.00
_cell.angle_gamma   90.00
#
_symmetry.space_group_name_H-M   'P 1'
#
loop_
_entity.id
_entity.type
_entity.pdbx_description
1 polymer ?
#
loop_
_entity_poly.entity_id
_entity_poly.type
_entity_poly.pdbx_seq_one_letter_code
_entity_poly.pdbx_strand_id
1 'polypeptide(L)'
;MRKLLLSVVMIAALLGTAGCKKTSPYSDDAKMRAMKAAYELLHIDPTDTFAMQQCIVKAAAVRSRYKLMGDTLAVADFNRAYQATIEKRNARLAKDIFK
;
A
#
# COMPACT_ATOMS: atom_id res chain seq x y z
N MET A 1 -0.47 -54.88 -6.15
CA MET A 1 0.55 -53.80 -6.07
C MET A 1 0.20 -52.51 -6.84
N ARG A 2 -1.02 -52.34 -7.38
CA ARG A 2 -1.40 -51.12 -8.14
C ARG A 2 -2.11 -50.05 -7.32
N LYS A 3 -2.58 -50.40 -6.11
CA LYS A 3 -3.33 -49.51 -5.21
C LYS A 3 -2.45 -48.69 -4.25
N LEU A 4 -1.21 -49.12 -4.00
CA LEU A 4 -0.28 -48.41 -3.10
C LEU A 4 0.36 -47.16 -3.75
N LEU A 5 0.52 -47.15 -5.09
CA LEU A 5 1.14 -46.03 -5.80
C LEU A 5 0.20 -44.80 -5.92
N LEU A 6 -1.12 -45.00 -5.82
CA LEU A 6 -2.11 -43.93 -5.89
C LEU A 6 -2.23 -43.13 -4.58
N SER A 7 -1.86 -43.72 -3.45
CA SER A 7 -1.97 -43.06 -2.14
C SER A 7 -0.84 -42.07 -1.85
N VAL A 8 0.33 -42.22 -2.49
CA VAL A 8 1.51 -41.36 -2.25
C VAL A 8 1.42 -40.04 -3.02
N VAL A 9 0.79 -40.03 -4.21
CA VAL A 9 0.63 -38.82 -5.03
C VAL A 9 -0.34 -37.82 -4.39
N MET A 10 -1.30 -38.28 -3.58
CA MET A 10 -2.32 -37.40 -2.99
C MET A 10 -1.80 -36.59 -1.79
N ILE A 11 -0.74 -37.04 -1.11
CA ILE A 11 -0.19 -36.37 0.08
C ILE A 11 0.78 -35.23 -0.31
N ALA A 12 1.44 -35.32 -1.47
CA ALA A 12 2.34 -34.28 -1.96
C ALA A 12 1.63 -32.98 -2.40
N ALA A 13 0.32 -33.04 -2.70
CA ALA A 13 -0.46 -31.87 -3.10
C ALA A 13 -0.91 -30.98 -1.92
N LEU A 14 -0.85 -31.47 -0.68
CA LEU A 14 -1.36 -30.76 0.49
C LEU A 14 -0.31 -29.95 1.26
N LEU A 15 0.97 -30.06 0.89
CA LEU A 15 2.07 -29.34 1.56
C LEU A 15 2.49 -28.04 0.85
N GLY A 16 1.85 -27.68 -0.26
CA GLY A 16 2.33 -26.61 -1.16
C GLY A 16 1.74 -25.20 -0.96
N THR A 17 0.75 -24.97 -0.09
CA THR A 17 0.04 -23.67 -0.06
C THR A 17 -0.21 -23.06 1.31
N ALA A 18 0.53 -23.49 2.34
CA ALA A 18 0.74 -22.64 3.52
C ALA A 18 1.69 -21.48 3.15
N GLY A 19 1.31 -20.68 2.15
CA GLY A 19 1.92 -19.41 1.87
C GLY A 19 1.69 -18.54 3.09
N CYS A 20 2.69 -18.47 3.98
CA CYS A 20 2.76 -17.44 4.99
C CYS A 20 2.53 -16.12 4.24
N LYS A 21 1.36 -15.50 4.43
CA LYS A 21 1.11 -14.17 3.89
C LYS A 21 2.26 -13.32 4.42
N LYS A 22 3.14 -12.89 3.53
CA LYS A 22 4.22 -11.97 3.89
C LYS A 22 3.52 -10.74 4.48
N THR A 23 3.74 -10.49 5.77
CA THR A 23 3.20 -9.34 6.48
C THR A 23 4.34 -8.35 6.63
N SER A 24 4.03 -7.07 6.44
CA SER A 24 5.00 -6.00 6.70
C SER A 24 4.89 -5.56 8.15
N PRO A 25 6.01 -5.47 8.90
CA PRO A 25 6.01 -4.88 10.23
C PRO A 25 5.74 -3.36 10.20
N TYR A 26 5.83 -2.74 9.02
CA TYR A 26 5.62 -1.30 8.83
C TYR A 26 4.27 -0.96 8.18
N SER A 27 3.41 -1.95 7.93
CA SER A 27 2.11 -1.76 7.25
C SER A 27 1.24 -0.70 7.93
N ASP A 28 1.09 -0.77 9.26
CA ASP A 28 0.21 0.15 9.97
C ASP A 28 0.80 1.56 10.10
N ASP A 29 2.11 1.68 10.31
CA ASP A 29 2.81 2.97 10.25
C ASP A 29 2.67 3.59 8.86
N ALA A 30 2.81 2.80 7.79
CA ALA A 30 2.66 3.26 6.42
C ALA A 30 1.24 3.78 6.13
N LYS A 31 0.20 3.07 6.57
CA LYS A 31 -1.20 3.53 6.46
C LYS A 31 -1.43 4.82 7.25
N MET A 32 -0.98 4.87 8.49
CA MET A 32 -1.15 6.05 9.35
C MET A 32 -0.49 7.28 8.72
N ARG A 33 0.75 7.15 8.25
CA ARG A 33 1.47 8.26 7.60
C ARG A 33 0.85 8.66 6.28
N ALA A 34 0.34 7.70 5.51
CA ALA A 34 -0.42 7.99 4.29
C ALA A 34 -1.67 8.81 4.59
N MET A 35 -2.46 8.41 5.59
CA MET A 35 -3.66 9.14 5.99
C MET A 35 -3.33 10.55 6.47
N LYS A 36 -2.23 10.72 7.23
CA LYS A 36 -1.75 12.03 7.67
C LYS A 36 -1.34 12.90 6.49
N ALA A 37 -0.53 12.37 5.56
CA ALA A 37 -0.10 13.13 4.38
C ALA A 37 -1.29 13.53 3.48
N ALA A 38 -2.27 12.64 3.33
CA ALA A 38 -3.51 12.94 2.61
C ALA A 38 -4.32 14.05 3.31
N TYR A 39 -4.42 13.99 4.65
CA TYR A 39 -5.09 15.03 5.43
C TYR A 39 -4.40 16.39 5.26
N GLU A 40 -3.08 16.44 5.34
CA GLU A 40 -2.30 17.67 5.11
C GLU A 40 -2.60 18.27 3.75
N LEU A 41 -2.54 17.46 2.68
CA LEU A 41 -2.86 17.91 1.31
C LEU A 41 -4.30 18.46 1.19
N LEU A 42 -5.26 17.81 1.83
CA LEU A 42 -6.68 18.20 1.76
C LEU A 42 -6.99 19.51 2.51
N HIS A 43 -6.08 20.00 3.36
CA HIS A 43 -6.25 21.24 4.12
C HIS A 43 -5.46 22.42 3.53
N ILE A 44 -4.73 22.21 2.43
CA ILE A 44 -4.07 23.29 1.70
C ILE A 44 -5.10 24.11 0.92
N ASP A 45 -4.87 25.42 0.83
CA ASP A 45 -5.64 26.30 -0.05
C ASP A 45 -5.51 25.80 -1.50
N PRO A 46 -6.62 25.49 -2.20
CA PRO A 46 -6.58 24.95 -3.56
C PRO A 46 -5.94 25.90 -4.59
N THR A 47 -5.76 27.18 -4.27
CA THR A 47 -5.06 28.16 -5.10
C THR A 47 -3.55 28.20 -4.84
N ASP A 48 -3.09 27.68 -3.70
CA ASP A 48 -1.66 27.58 -3.36
C ASP A 48 -1.04 26.30 -3.96
N THR A 49 -0.81 26.37 -5.26
CA THR A 49 -0.21 25.27 -6.02
C THR A 49 1.17 24.85 -5.52
N PHE A 50 1.94 25.77 -4.95
CA PHE A 50 3.26 25.47 -4.41
C PHE A 50 3.16 24.64 -3.13
N ALA A 51 2.29 25.03 -2.19
CA ALA A 51 2.03 24.24 -1.00
C ALA A 51 1.48 22.84 -1.33
N MET A 52 0.58 22.74 -2.33
CA MET A 52 0.08 21.45 -2.80
C MET A 52 1.21 20.54 -3.32
N GLN A 53 2.10 21.08 -4.17
CA GLN A 53 3.25 20.32 -4.68
C GLN A 53 4.20 19.90 -3.55
N GLN A 54 4.45 20.77 -2.58
CA GLN A 54 5.25 20.41 -1.41
C GLN A 54 4.64 19.24 -0.62
N CYS A 55 3.33 19.23 -0.41
CA CYS A 55 2.64 18.12 0.25
C CYS A 55 2.81 16.80 -0.53
N ILE A 56 2.67 16.83 -1.85
CA ILE A 56 2.85 15.66 -2.72
C ILE A 56 4.29 15.14 -2.62
N VAL A 57 5.29 16.02 -2.69
CA VAL A 57 6.71 15.64 -2.58
C VAL A 57 7.02 15.08 -1.19
N LYS A 58 6.50 15.67 -0.11
CA LYS A 58 6.65 15.14 1.25
C LYS A 58 6.02 13.76 1.39
N ALA A 59 4.83 13.54 0.84
CA ALA A 59 4.18 12.22 0.82
C ALA A 59 5.05 11.18 0.08
N ALA A 60 5.60 11.55 -1.08
CA ALA A 60 6.48 10.69 -1.85
C ALA A 60 7.78 10.36 -1.08
N ALA A 61 8.35 11.32 -0.35
CA ALA A 61 9.53 11.09 0.49
C ALA A 61 9.24 10.11 1.62
N VAL A 62 8.10 10.23 2.29
CA VAL A 62 7.67 9.27 3.33
C VAL A 62 7.54 7.86 2.74
N ARG A 63 6.82 7.71 1.64
CA ARG A 63 6.69 6.42 0.93
C ARG A 63 8.04 5.82 0.54
N SER A 64 8.97 6.68 0.10
CA SER A 64 10.29 6.26 -0.34
C SER A 64 11.13 5.63 0.78
N ARG A 65 10.87 5.98 2.05
CA ARG A 65 11.52 5.32 3.19
C ARG A 65 11.24 3.82 3.22
N TYR A 66 9.99 3.40 3.04
CA TYR A 66 9.64 1.98 2.98
C TYR A 66 10.21 1.28 1.74
N LYS A 67 10.25 2.00 0.61
CA LYS A 67 10.88 1.50 -0.61
C LYS A 67 12.38 1.22 -0.41
N LEU A 68 13.09 2.12 0.26
CA LEU A 68 14.53 1.96 0.57
C LEU A 68 14.78 0.80 1.55
N MET A 69 13.83 0.50 2.43
CA MET A 69 13.86 -0.68 3.30
C MET A 69 13.55 -1.99 2.56
N GLY A 70 13.22 -1.94 1.27
CA GLY A 70 12.79 -3.11 0.49
C GLY A 70 11.40 -3.62 0.86
N ASP A 71 10.62 -2.85 1.64
CA ASP A 71 9.29 -3.26 2.09
C ASP A 71 8.21 -2.84 1.07
N THR A 72 8.04 -3.69 0.06
CA THR A 72 7.06 -3.46 -1.01
C THR A 72 5.61 -3.50 -0.54
N LEU A 73 5.32 -4.19 0.57
CA LEU A 73 3.98 -4.26 1.13
C LEU A 73 3.60 -2.97 1.85
N ALA A 74 4.51 -2.42 2.67
CA ALA A 74 4.33 -1.11 3.28
C ALA A 74 4.17 -0.01 2.22
N VAL A 75 4.92 -0.07 1.11
CA VAL A 75 4.74 0.86 -0.02
C VAL A 75 3.34 0.73 -0.64
N ALA A 76 2.85 -0.49 -0.85
CA ALA A 76 1.52 -0.72 -1.39
C ALA A 76 0.41 -0.24 -0.44
N ASP A 77 0.56 -0.49 0.85
CA ASP A 77 -0.39 -0.06 1.88
C ASP A 77 -0.41 1.46 2.04
N PHE A 78 0.76 2.12 1.96
CA PHE A 78 0.84 3.58 1.91
C PHE A 78 0.03 4.13 0.73
N ASN A 79 0.30 3.63 -0.49
CA ASN A 79 -0.36 4.11 -1.70
C ASN A 79 -1.89 3.95 -1.61
N ARG A 80 -2.34 2.77 -1.19
CA ARG A 80 -3.77 2.47 -1.05
C ARG A 80 -4.44 3.39 -0.04
N ALA A 81 -3.83 3.58 1.13
CA ALA A 81 -4.40 4.44 2.17
C ALA A 81 -4.40 5.92 1.77
N TYR A 82 -3.34 6.39 1.11
CA TYR A 82 -3.21 7.78 0.65
C TYR A 82 -4.29 8.11 -0.38
N GLN A 83 -4.39 7.29 -1.43
CA GLN A 83 -5.39 7.44 -2.48
C GLN A 83 -6.81 7.34 -1.92
N ALA A 84 -7.12 6.29 -1.15
CA ALA A 84 -8.47 6.10 -0.59
C ALA A 84 -8.90 7.25 0.32
N THR A 85 -7.97 7.86 1.06
CA THR A 85 -8.27 9.01 1.92
C THR A 85 -8.63 10.25 1.10
N ILE A 86 -7.88 10.53 0.03
CA ILE A 86 -8.14 11.66 -0.86
C ILE A 86 -9.44 11.42 -1.63
N GLU A 87 -9.64 10.24 -2.21
CA GLU A 87 -10.87 9.88 -2.94
C GLU A 87 -12.13 10.05 -2.09
N LYS A 88 -12.09 9.60 -0.83
CA LYS A 88 -13.21 9.71 0.11
C LYS A 88 -13.58 11.16 0.45
N ARG A 89 -12.62 12.08 0.40
CA ARG A 89 -12.78 13.47 0.86
C ARG A 89 -12.94 14.47 -0.28
N ASN A 90 -12.22 14.27 -1.37
CA ASN A 90 -12.21 15.13 -2.56
C ASN A 90 -11.94 14.29 -3.81
N ALA A 91 -13.01 13.71 -4.36
CA ALA A 91 -12.94 12.86 -5.55
C ALA A 91 -12.42 13.59 -6.79
N ARG A 92 -12.60 14.92 -6.89
CA ARG A 92 -12.08 15.71 -8.00
C ARG A 92 -10.55 15.79 -7.91
N LEU A 93 -10.02 16.22 -6.77
CA LEU A 93 -8.58 16.28 -6.53
C LEU A 93 -7.92 14.90 -6.70
N ALA A 94 -8.58 13.83 -6.26
CA ALA A 94 -8.08 12.48 -6.48
C ALA A 94 -7.93 12.13 -7.96
N LYS A 95 -8.88 12.54 -8.82
CA LYS A 95 -8.74 12.35 -10.26
C LYS A 95 -7.54 13.12 -10.79
N ASP A 96 -7.40 14.39 -10.41
CA ASP A 96 -6.33 15.25 -10.91
C ASP A 96 -4.91 14.77 -10.50
N ILE A 97 -4.78 14.05 -9.38
CA ILE A 97 -3.49 13.54 -8.89
C ILE A 97 -3.18 12.12 -9.41
N PHE A 98 -4.20 11.27 -9.58
CA PHE A 98 -4.00 9.83 -9.82
C PHE A 98 -4.46 9.33 -11.19
N LYS A 99 -5.13 10.13 -12.02
CA LYS A 99 -5.66 9.74 -13.34
C LYS A 99 -5.25 10.72 -14.43
#